data_AF-A0A935QWJ0-F1
#
_entry.id   AF-A0A935QWJ0-F1
#
_cell.length_a   1.000
_cell.length_b   1.000
_cell.length_c   1.000
_cell.angle_alpha   90.00
_cell.angle_beta   90.00
_cell.angle_gamma   90.00
#
_symmetry.space_group_name_H-M   'P 1'
#
loop_
_entity.id
_entity.type
_entity.pdbx_description
1 polymer ?
#
loop_
_entity_poly.entity_id
_entity_poly.type
_entity_poly.pdbx_seq_one_letter_code
_entity_poly.pdbx_strand_id
1 'polypeptide(L)'
;MPSFTHECLIELFRARPLLAAELLGWAGLLRVGEVREVKVIDSSLTVPTPTELRADGVIWMSGGEDLSAILEVQLRPDPQKRQSWPLYLASQHARRPAPSVILVVTLDEATASWAATPIHLGPGSVVTPVVFGPRQIPLLLDPKLARENPEATVLSALAHAKGPDAAEVSFLRAAGRQRQPLAQRGQDGTIYRDAPLCPLAERAGAPGETHVPQELRSPD
;
A
#
# COMPACT_ATOMS: atom_id res chain seq x y z
N MET A 1 -6.72 -11.41 -36.19
CA MET A 1 -5.57 -11.27 -37.10
C MET A 1 -5.42 -9.79 -37.39
N PRO A 2 -4.26 -9.16 -37.12
CA PRO A 2 -4.04 -7.76 -37.44
C PRO A 2 -4.23 -7.50 -38.95
N SER A 3 -4.69 -6.30 -39.29
CA SER A 3 -4.92 -5.91 -40.69
C SER A 3 -3.61 -5.55 -41.38
N PHE A 4 -3.56 -5.62 -42.72
CA PHE A 4 -2.41 -5.17 -43.51
C PHE A 4 -2.00 -3.74 -43.16
N THR A 5 -2.98 -2.84 -43.01
CA THR A 5 -2.74 -1.45 -42.59
C THR A 5 -2.07 -1.36 -41.21
N HIS A 6 -2.48 -2.20 -40.25
CA HIS A 6 -1.86 -2.23 -38.91
C HIS A 6 -0.38 -2.62 -38.98
N GLU A 7 -0.07 -3.66 -39.73
CA GLU A 7 1.31 -4.13 -39.92
C GLU A 7 2.17 -3.08 -40.65
N CYS A 8 1.65 -2.46 -41.72
CA CYS A 8 2.37 -1.37 -42.40
C CYS A 8 2.69 -0.18 -41.47
N LEU A 9 1.76 0.18 -40.58
CA LEU A 9 1.99 1.25 -39.61
C LEU A 9 3.05 0.85 -38.58
N ILE A 10 3.06 -0.39 -38.09
CA ILE A 10 4.11 -0.87 -37.19
C ILE A 10 5.48 -0.80 -37.88
N GLU A 11 5.58 -1.27 -39.12
CA GLU A 11 6.83 -1.27 -39.87
C GLU A 11 7.35 0.16 -40.15
N LEU A 12 6.45 1.13 -40.35
CA LEU A 12 6.85 2.55 -40.46
C LEU A 12 7.61 3.03 -39.21
N PHE A 13 7.12 2.72 -38.00
CA PHE A 13 7.77 3.10 -36.75
C PHE A 13 9.05 2.29 -36.49
N ARG A 14 9.10 1.02 -36.89
CA ARG A 14 10.33 0.21 -36.81
C ARG A 14 11.42 0.75 -37.74
N ALA A 15 11.06 1.15 -38.96
CA ALA A 15 11.98 1.66 -39.97
C ALA A 15 12.50 3.08 -39.64
N ARG A 16 11.65 3.95 -39.07
CA ARG A 16 12.04 5.31 -38.64
C ARG A 16 11.52 5.63 -37.22
N PRO A 17 12.20 5.15 -36.16
CA PRO A 17 11.77 5.37 -34.78
C PRO A 17 11.68 6.85 -34.38
N LEU A 18 12.47 7.73 -35.01
CA LEU A 18 12.43 9.17 -34.78
C LEU A 18 11.04 9.78 -35.03
N LEU A 19 10.24 9.16 -35.91
CA LEU A 19 8.86 9.59 -36.15
C LEU A 19 8.03 9.62 -34.85
N ALA A 20 8.26 8.67 -33.92
CA ALA A 20 7.56 8.69 -32.63
C ALA A 20 7.90 9.95 -31.81
N ALA A 21 9.17 10.38 -31.80
CA ALA A 21 9.58 11.60 -31.12
C ALA A 21 8.98 12.86 -31.78
N GLU A 22 8.95 12.91 -33.12
CA GLU A 22 8.32 13.99 -33.89
C GLU A 22 6.82 14.12 -33.54
N LEU A 23 6.09 13.00 -33.52
CA LEU A 23 4.67 12.97 -33.14
C LEU A 23 4.43 13.42 -31.68
N LEU A 24 5.26 12.95 -30.74
CA LEU A 24 5.19 13.40 -29.35
C LEU A 24 5.53 14.89 -29.21
N GLY A 25 6.39 15.42 -30.08
CA GLY A 25 6.66 16.84 -30.19
C GLY A 25 5.45 17.64 -30.66
N TRP A 26 4.72 17.16 -31.66
CA TRP A 26 3.46 17.78 -32.10
C TRP A 26 2.39 17.76 -31.01
N ALA A 27 2.38 16.72 -30.18
CA ALA A 27 1.51 16.63 -29.00
C ALA A 27 1.95 17.53 -27.83
N GLY A 28 3.08 18.24 -27.94
CA GLY A 28 3.63 19.10 -26.88
C GLY A 28 4.22 18.33 -25.69
N LEU A 29 4.44 17.02 -25.84
CA LEU A 29 4.95 16.15 -24.77
C LEU A 29 6.48 16.07 -24.74
N LEU A 30 7.14 16.48 -25.82
CA LEU A 30 8.57 16.32 -26.01
C LEU A 30 9.17 17.50 -26.78
N ARG A 31 10.39 17.91 -26.41
CA ARG A 31 11.21 18.81 -27.25
C ARG A 31 12.13 17.96 -28.11
N VAL A 32 11.78 17.83 -29.39
CA VAL A 32 12.50 16.93 -30.32
C VAL A 32 13.99 17.27 -30.41
N GLY A 33 14.37 18.56 -30.36
CA GLY A 33 15.77 18.99 -30.39
C GLY A 33 16.62 18.58 -29.17
N GLU A 34 15.99 18.15 -28.08
CA GLU A 34 16.68 17.65 -26.87
C GLU A 34 16.87 16.11 -26.89
N VAL A 35 16.26 15.42 -27.85
CA VAL A 35 16.33 13.95 -27.97
C VAL A 35 17.72 13.52 -28.46
N ARG A 36 18.42 12.71 -27.66
CA ARG A 36 19.80 12.25 -27.95
C ARG A 36 19.89 10.87 -28.58
N GLU A 37 18.92 10.01 -28.28
CA GLU A 37 18.88 8.63 -28.74
C GLU A 37 17.42 8.23 -28.97
N VAL A 38 17.16 7.52 -30.07
CA VAL A 38 15.88 6.86 -30.32
C VAL A 38 16.18 5.44 -30.80
N LYS A 39 15.61 4.46 -30.11
CA LYS A 39 15.78 3.04 -30.43
C LYS A 39 14.47 2.31 -30.26
N VAL A 40 14.25 1.30 -31.09
CA VAL A 40 13.23 0.29 -30.83
C VAL A 40 13.77 -0.61 -29.74
N ILE A 41 13.05 -0.70 -28.62
CA ILE A 41 13.31 -1.66 -27.54
C ILE A 41 12.37 -2.86 -27.68
N ASP A 42 12.58 -3.89 -26.85
CA ASP A 42 11.67 -5.04 -26.82
C ASP A 42 10.22 -4.58 -26.62
N SER A 43 9.35 -5.02 -27.52
CA SER A 43 7.90 -4.76 -27.46
C SER A 43 7.21 -5.56 -26.36
N SER A 44 7.85 -6.62 -25.86
CA SER A 44 7.38 -7.36 -24.70
C SER A 44 7.54 -6.49 -23.46
N LEU A 45 6.40 -6.01 -22.94
CA LEU A 45 6.34 -5.32 -21.65
C LEU A 45 6.25 -6.31 -20.48
N THR A 46 6.62 -7.57 -20.72
CA THR A 46 6.62 -8.61 -19.68
C THR A 46 7.66 -8.24 -18.63
N VAL A 47 7.25 -8.21 -17.36
CA VAL A 47 8.20 -8.07 -16.25
C VAL A 47 9.00 -9.38 -16.17
N PRO A 48 10.33 -9.35 -16.42
CA PRO A 48 11.14 -10.56 -16.70
C PRO A 48 11.30 -11.50 -15.50
N THR A 49 10.95 -11.05 -14.31
CA THR A 49 10.76 -11.89 -13.13
C THR A 49 9.26 -11.95 -12.86
N PRO A 50 8.65 -13.13 -12.63
CA PRO A 50 7.30 -13.24 -12.08
C PRO A 50 7.30 -12.55 -10.72
N THR A 51 7.11 -11.24 -10.75
CA THR A 51 7.07 -10.43 -9.56
C THR A 51 5.69 -10.69 -9.02
N GLU A 52 5.60 -11.57 -8.02
CA GLU A 52 4.36 -11.79 -7.32
C GLU A 52 3.93 -10.43 -6.75
N LEU A 53 2.95 -9.80 -7.39
CA LEU A 53 2.42 -8.52 -6.98
C LEU A 53 1.56 -8.73 -5.74
N ARG A 54 2.21 -8.72 -4.57
CA ARG A 54 1.55 -8.94 -3.29
C ARG A 54 1.39 -7.64 -2.53
N ALA A 55 0.18 -7.09 -2.61
CA ALA A 55 -0.29 -6.08 -1.67
C ALA A 55 -0.63 -6.73 -0.32
N ASP A 56 -0.62 -5.96 0.76
CA ASP A 56 -1.04 -6.45 2.07
C ASP A 56 -2.55 -6.72 2.12
N GLY A 57 -3.32 -6.00 1.30
CA GLY A 57 -4.72 -6.29 1.05
C GLY A 57 -5.28 -5.54 -0.16
N VAL A 58 -6.39 -6.03 -0.70
CA VAL A 58 -7.20 -5.31 -1.70
C VAL A 58 -8.64 -5.31 -1.20
N ILE A 59 -9.15 -4.12 -0.88
CA ILE A 59 -10.48 -3.91 -0.32
C ILE A 59 -11.34 -3.28 -1.42
N TRP A 60 -12.39 -3.98 -1.83
CA TRP A 60 -13.39 -3.43 -2.76
C TRP A 60 -14.59 -2.91 -1.98
N MET A 61 -15.05 -1.73 -2.37
CA MET A 61 -16.20 -1.05 -1.77
C MET A 61 -17.21 -0.74 -2.87
N SER A 62 -18.49 -0.98 -2.57
CA SER A 62 -19.64 -0.67 -3.41
C SER A 62 -20.68 0.12 -2.59
N GLY A 63 -21.57 0.85 -3.27
CA GLY A 63 -22.61 1.66 -2.62
C GLY A 63 -22.59 3.15 -3.00
N GLY A 64 -22.39 3.43 -4.28
CA GLY A 64 -22.23 4.76 -4.86
C GLY A 64 -21.38 4.64 -6.11
N GLU A 65 -20.15 5.14 -6.04
CA GLU A 65 -19.09 4.81 -7.00
C GLU A 65 -18.24 3.66 -6.44
N ASP A 66 -18.08 2.60 -7.23
CA ASP A 66 -17.22 1.48 -6.88
C ASP A 66 -15.76 1.94 -6.74
N LEU A 67 -15.07 1.49 -5.70
CA LEU A 67 -13.68 1.83 -5.43
C LEU A 67 -12.89 0.62 -4.92
N SER A 68 -11.65 0.47 -5.38
CA SER A 68 -10.70 -0.50 -4.81
C SER A 68 -9.57 0.22 -4.05
N ALA A 69 -9.41 -0.07 -2.77
CA ALA A 69 -8.26 0.36 -1.98
C ALA A 69 -7.23 -0.77 -1.91
N ILE A 70 -6.05 -0.52 -2.45
CA ILE A 70 -4.90 -1.42 -2.36
C ILE A 70 -4.11 -1.04 -1.11
N LEU A 71 -4.27 -1.82 -0.05
CA LEU A 71 -3.71 -1.55 1.26
C LEU A 71 -2.23 -1.95 1.33
N GLU A 72 -1.43 -1.05 1.89
CA GLU A 72 -0.01 -1.21 2.16
C GLU A 72 0.30 -0.70 3.56
N VAL A 73 0.72 -1.59 4.47
CA VAL A 73 1.22 -1.23 5.79
C VAL A 73 2.73 -1.06 5.68
N GLN A 74 3.21 0.17 5.85
CA GLN A 74 4.64 0.46 5.72
C GLN A 74 5.27 0.92 7.03
N LEU A 75 6.33 0.24 7.44
CA LEU A 75 7.09 0.54 8.66
C LEU A 75 8.34 1.38 8.40
N ARG A 76 8.78 1.46 7.15
CA ARG A 76 9.91 2.26 6.68
C ARG A 76 9.77 2.54 5.19
N PRO A 77 10.46 3.56 4.64
CA PRO A 77 10.54 3.76 3.20
C PRO A 77 11.07 2.53 2.48
N ASP A 78 10.38 2.13 1.40
CA ASP A 78 10.82 1.05 0.52
C ASP A 78 10.83 1.54 -0.94
N PRO A 79 12.01 1.90 -1.49
CA PRO A 79 12.12 2.37 -2.87
C PRO A 79 11.53 1.43 -3.92
N GLN A 80 11.49 0.11 -3.66
CA GLN A 80 10.93 -0.86 -4.61
C GLN A 80 9.42 -0.66 -4.79
N LYS A 81 8.71 -0.24 -3.73
CA LYS A 81 7.27 0.00 -3.79
C LYS A 81 6.87 1.11 -4.75
N ARG A 82 7.76 2.08 -5.02
CA ARG A 82 7.51 3.11 -6.05
C ARG A 82 7.44 2.53 -7.46
N GLN A 83 8.01 1.34 -7.69
CA GLN A 83 7.86 0.59 -8.95
C GLN A 83 6.65 -0.34 -8.92
N SER A 84 6.38 -1.00 -7.78
CA SER A 84 5.28 -1.98 -7.67
C SER A 84 3.89 -1.36 -7.57
N TRP A 85 3.72 -0.21 -6.89
CA TRP A 85 2.42 0.42 -6.72
C TRP A 85 1.71 0.80 -8.04
N PRO A 86 2.39 1.40 -9.04
CA PRO A 86 1.82 1.56 -10.38
C PRO A 86 1.29 0.26 -10.99
N LEU A 87 2.05 -0.83 -10.84
CA LEU A 87 1.65 -2.15 -11.36
C LEU A 87 0.42 -2.69 -10.62
N TYR A 88 0.29 -2.43 -9.32
CA TYR A 88 -0.91 -2.82 -8.57
C TYR A 88 -2.16 -2.13 -9.10
N LEU A 89 -2.10 -0.82 -9.35
CA LEU A 89 -3.21 -0.06 -9.91
C LEU A 89 -3.59 -0.54 -11.31
N ALA A 90 -2.59 -0.74 -12.18
CA ALA A 90 -2.82 -1.24 -13.54
C ALA A 90 -3.40 -2.66 -13.53
N SER A 91 -2.87 -3.54 -12.68
CA SER A 91 -3.36 -4.92 -12.53
C SER A 91 -4.77 -4.96 -11.96
N GLN A 92 -5.07 -4.15 -10.95
CA GLN A 92 -6.41 -4.07 -10.37
C GLN A 92 -7.42 -3.51 -11.38
N HIS A 93 -7.06 -2.45 -12.11
CA HIS A 93 -7.92 -1.88 -13.17
C HIS A 93 -8.23 -2.90 -14.28
N ALA A 94 -7.23 -3.69 -14.70
CA ALA A 94 -7.42 -4.74 -15.69
C ALA A 94 -8.33 -5.88 -15.20
N ARG A 95 -8.24 -6.24 -13.90
CA ARG A 95 -9.06 -7.30 -13.29
C ARG A 95 -10.47 -6.84 -12.95
N ARG A 96 -10.61 -5.57 -12.55
CA ARG A 96 -11.86 -4.96 -12.12
C ARG A 96 -11.88 -3.50 -12.61
N PRO A 97 -12.70 -3.17 -13.62
CA PRO A 97 -12.79 -1.82 -14.18
C PRO A 97 -13.46 -0.81 -13.24
N ALA A 98 -12.84 -0.53 -12.10
CA ALA A 98 -13.25 0.48 -11.14
C ALA A 98 -12.06 1.37 -10.77
N PRO A 99 -12.29 2.64 -10.40
CA PRO A 99 -11.26 3.47 -9.77
C PRO A 99 -10.54 2.71 -8.66
N SER A 100 -9.23 2.90 -8.58
CA SER A 100 -8.38 2.24 -7.58
C SER A 100 -7.42 3.25 -6.98
N VAL A 101 -7.13 3.09 -5.68
CA VAL A 101 -6.18 3.93 -4.94
C VAL A 101 -5.19 3.05 -4.19
N ILE A 102 -3.96 3.55 -4.03
CA ILE A 102 -3.01 2.99 -3.07
C ILE A 102 -3.31 3.62 -1.71
N LEU A 103 -3.67 2.81 -0.73
CA LEU A 103 -3.89 3.23 0.65
C LEU A 103 -2.69 2.78 1.49
N VAL A 104 -1.87 3.72 1.94
CA VAL A 104 -0.72 3.44 2.81
C VAL A 104 -1.08 3.76 4.25
N VAL A 105 -0.83 2.82 5.16
CA VAL A 105 -0.93 3.03 6.61
C VAL A 105 0.46 2.90 7.21
N THR A 106 0.87 3.88 8.01
CA THR A 106 2.19 3.88 8.66
C THR A 106 2.14 4.50 10.04
N LEU A 107 3.06 4.12 10.92
CA LEU A 107 3.19 4.63 12.28
C LEU A 107 4.36 5.62 12.42
N ASP A 108 4.99 5.99 11.30
CA ASP A 108 6.17 6.85 11.25
C ASP A 108 5.95 8.01 10.26
N GLU A 109 6.21 9.24 10.71
CA GLU A 109 5.95 10.44 9.92
C GLU A 109 6.91 10.58 8.73
N ALA A 110 8.17 10.11 8.87
CA ALA A 110 9.12 10.14 7.76
C ALA A 110 8.68 9.19 6.64
N THR A 111 8.19 8.00 7.01
CA THR A 111 7.59 7.04 6.08
C THR A 111 6.32 7.59 5.45
N ALA A 112 5.48 8.30 6.21
CA ALA A 112 4.27 8.93 5.69
C ALA A 112 4.59 9.99 4.62
N SER A 113 5.54 10.89 4.91
CA SER A 113 5.99 11.93 3.97
C SER A 113 6.61 11.32 2.71
N TRP A 114 7.43 10.28 2.86
CA TRP A 114 7.99 9.56 1.73
C TRP A 114 6.90 8.90 0.86
N ALA A 115 5.95 8.20 1.49
CA ALA A 115 4.87 7.50 0.78
C ALA A 115 3.92 8.46 0.06
N ALA A 116 3.70 9.66 0.61
CA ALA A 116 2.83 10.68 0.01
C ALA A 116 3.45 11.36 -1.21
N THR A 117 4.73 11.12 -1.51
CA THR A 117 5.41 11.72 -2.66
C THR A 117 4.87 11.12 -3.97
N PRO A 118 4.28 11.94 -4.87
CA PRO A 118 3.73 11.46 -6.14
C PRO A 118 4.72 10.65 -6.97
N ILE A 119 4.24 9.66 -7.72
CA ILE A 119 5.03 8.85 -8.64
C ILE A 119 4.66 9.25 -10.06
N HIS A 120 5.55 9.97 -10.72
CA HIS A 120 5.39 10.39 -12.11
C HIS A 120 5.84 9.28 -13.06
N LEU A 121 4.91 8.74 -13.85
CA LEU A 121 5.17 7.69 -14.85
C LEU A 121 5.33 8.25 -16.26
N GLY A 122 4.93 9.50 -16.45
CA GLY A 122 5.01 10.21 -17.71
C GLY A 122 4.07 11.41 -17.73
N PRO A 123 3.96 12.11 -18.87
CA PRO A 123 3.06 13.25 -19.00
C PRO A 123 1.60 12.84 -18.72
N GLY A 124 0.95 13.52 -17.77
CA GLY A 124 -0.43 13.23 -17.37
C GLY A 124 -0.65 11.91 -16.61
N SER A 125 0.40 11.12 -16.37
CA SER A 125 0.31 9.84 -15.65
C SER A 125 1.06 9.94 -14.32
N VAL A 126 0.28 10.10 -13.25
CA VAL A 126 0.78 10.26 -11.88
C VAL A 126 0.01 9.35 -10.95
N VAL A 127 0.72 8.60 -10.12
CA VAL A 127 0.14 7.86 -8.99
C VAL A 127 0.33 8.67 -7.72
N THR A 128 -0.78 8.99 -7.04
CA THR A 128 -0.78 9.71 -5.77
C THR A 128 -1.38 8.81 -4.68
N PRO A 129 -0.54 8.21 -3.83
CA PRO A 129 -1.03 7.38 -2.72
C PRO A 129 -1.84 8.20 -1.71
N VAL A 130 -2.89 7.60 -1.14
CA VAL A 130 -3.60 8.10 0.03
C VAL A 130 -2.88 7.57 1.26
N VAL A 131 -2.35 8.45 2.10
CA VAL A 131 -1.46 8.06 3.21
C VAL A 131 -2.06 8.44 4.55
N PHE A 132 -2.14 7.46 5.45
CA PHE A 132 -2.49 7.62 6.86
C PHE A 132 -1.25 7.36 7.72
N GLY A 133 -0.55 8.43 8.08
CA GLY A 133 0.50 8.44 9.09
C GLY A 133 0.00 8.96 10.45
N PRO A 134 0.89 9.11 11.44
CA PRO A 134 0.53 9.60 12.77
C PRO A 134 -0.25 10.92 12.76
N ARG A 135 0.04 11.85 11.85
CA ARG A 135 -0.70 13.11 11.73
C ARG A 135 -2.13 12.95 11.20
N GLN A 136 -2.39 11.97 10.34
CA GLN A 136 -3.70 11.76 9.72
C GLN A 136 -4.57 10.80 10.55
N ILE A 137 -3.95 9.93 11.34
CA ILE A 137 -4.67 9.01 12.22
C ILE A 137 -5.15 9.78 13.45
N PRO A 138 -6.48 9.83 13.71
CA PRO A 138 -7.01 10.60 14.83
C PRO A 138 -6.57 10.02 16.17
N LEU A 139 -6.30 10.89 17.14
CA LEU A 139 -6.10 10.50 18.54
C LEU A 139 -7.48 10.29 19.19
N LEU A 140 -7.78 9.06 19.61
CA LEU A 140 -9.08 8.69 20.17
C LEU A 140 -9.00 8.59 21.70
N LEU A 141 -9.34 9.70 22.39
CA LEU A 141 -9.33 9.78 23.85
C LEU A 141 -10.71 9.65 24.51
N ASP A 142 -11.80 9.64 23.74
CA ASP A 142 -13.14 9.45 24.30
C ASP A 142 -13.40 7.95 24.58
N PRO A 143 -13.62 7.52 25.84
CA PRO A 143 -13.91 6.13 26.17
C PRO A 143 -15.17 5.57 25.50
N LYS A 144 -16.15 6.41 25.16
CA LYS A 144 -17.34 5.99 24.42
C LYS A 144 -16.97 5.68 22.97
N LEU A 145 -16.32 6.61 22.27
CA LEU A 145 -15.85 6.39 20.89
C LEU A 145 -14.88 5.20 20.81
N ALA A 146 -14.03 5.03 21.82
CA ALA A 146 -13.08 3.92 21.87
C ALA A 146 -13.76 2.55 21.96
N ARG A 147 -14.84 2.46 22.74
CA ARG A 147 -15.66 1.24 22.85
C ARG A 147 -16.53 0.98 21.62
N GLU A 148 -16.95 2.03 20.93
CA GLU A 148 -17.73 1.93 19.70
C GLU A 148 -16.86 1.57 18.49
N ASN A 149 -15.57 1.92 18.50
CA ASN A 149 -14.63 1.75 17.38
C ASN A 149 -13.31 1.11 17.83
N PRO A 150 -13.30 -0.18 18.21
CA PRO A 150 -12.13 -0.82 18.80
C PRO A 150 -10.92 -0.90 17.84
N GLU A 151 -11.13 -1.17 16.54
CA GLU A 151 -10.05 -1.25 15.55
C GLU A 151 -9.40 0.11 15.31
N ALA A 152 -10.21 1.17 15.19
CA ALA A 152 -9.73 2.54 15.06
C ALA A 152 -8.96 2.97 16.31
N THR A 153 -9.38 2.51 17.50
CA THR A 153 -8.68 2.76 18.77
C THR A 153 -7.35 2.04 18.82
N VAL A 154 -7.26 0.79 18.32
CA VAL A 154 -5.98 0.11 18.17
C VAL A 154 -5.05 0.89 17.26
N LEU A 155 -5.52 1.30 16.08
CA LEU A 155 -4.71 2.06 15.13
C LEU A 155 -4.24 3.40 15.72
N SER A 156 -5.15 4.12 16.39
CA SER A 156 -4.85 5.35 17.12
C SER A 156 -3.77 5.15 18.18
N ALA A 157 -3.92 4.13 19.02
CA ALA A 157 -2.93 3.82 20.06
C ALA A 157 -1.56 3.48 19.48
N LEU A 158 -1.52 2.74 18.35
CA LEU A 158 -0.27 2.41 17.67
C LEU A 158 0.40 3.64 17.04
N ALA A 159 -0.38 4.51 16.41
CA ALA A 159 0.13 5.72 15.76
C ALA A 159 0.70 6.74 16.76
N HIS A 160 0.09 6.81 17.95
CA HIS A 160 0.43 7.79 18.99
C HIS A 160 1.23 7.20 20.15
N ALA A 161 1.79 5.99 20.01
CA ALA A 161 2.48 5.25 21.07
C ALA A 161 3.72 5.95 21.66
N LYS A 162 4.28 6.95 20.97
CA LYS A 162 5.43 7.75 21.42
C LYS A 162 5.05 9.19 21.81
N GLY A 163 3.76 9.52 21.78
CA GLY A 163 3.25 10.86 22.09
C GLY A 163 2.95 11.07 23.58
N PRO A 164 2.63 12.31 23.98
CA PRO A 164 2.28 12.64 25.36
C PRO A 164 1.06 11.86 25.88
N ASP A 165 0.10 11.55 25.01
CA ASP A 165 -1.15 10.87 25.35
C ASP A 165 -1.07 9.34 25.19
N ALA A 166 0.13 8.78 24.98
CA ALA A 166 0.33 7.36 24.69
C ALA A 166 -0.26 6.42 25.76
N ALA A 167 -0.17 6.81 27.04
CA ALA A 167 -0.70 6.03 28.15
C ALA A 167 -2.23 6.00 28.15
N GLU A 168 -2.88 7.14 27.87
CA GLU A 168 -4.32 7.28 27.89
C GLU A 168 -4.97 6.50 26.72
N VAL A 169 -4.49 6.69 25.49
CA VAL A 169 -5.00 5.95 24.33
C VAL A 169 -4.75 4.44 24.44
N SER A 170 -3.62 4.03 25.06
CA SER A 170 -3.32 2.61 25.31
C SER A 170 -4.24 1.99 26.35
N PHE A 171 -4.61 2.74 27.39
CA PHE A 171 -5.61 2.31 28.37
C PHE A 171 -6.98 2.11 27.72
N LEU A 172 -7.42 3.05 26.89
CA LEU A 172 -8.69 2.95 26.16
C LEU A 172 -8.72 1.76 25.19
N ARG A 173 -7.60 1.48 24.52
CA ARG A 173 -7.43 0.25 23.70
C ARG A 173 -7.67 -1.01 24.53
N ALA A 174 -7.12 -1.09 25.75
CA ALA A 174 -7.29 -2.24 26.62
C ALA A 174 -8.75 -2.38 27.10
N ALA A 175 -9.39 -1.26 27.47
CA ALA A 175 -10.79 -1.23 27.90
C ALA A 175 -11.78 -1.60 26.76
N GLY A 176 -11.47 -1.22 25.52
CA GLY A 176 -12.28 -1.53 24.34
C GLY A 176 -12.34 -3.03 23.98
N ARG A 177 -11.38 -3.85 24.46
CA ARG A 177 -11.35 -5.31 24.21
C ARG A 177 -12.47 -6.10 24.91
N GLN A 178 -13.22 -5.50 25.83
CA GLN A 178 -14.26 -6.22 26.59
C GLN A 178 -15.59 -6.43 25.84
N ARG A 179 -15.69 -6.17 24.52
CA ARG A 179 -16.88 -6.51 23.73
C ARG A 179 -16.87 -7.99 23.29
N GLN A 180 -18.03 -8.66 23.46
CA GLN A 180 -18.39 -9.91 22.75
C GLN A 180 -18.52 -9.64 21.24
N PRO A 181 -18.19 -10.63 20.37
CA PRO A 181 -18.17 -10.44 18.93
C PRO A 181 -19.58 -10.20 18.40
N LEU A 182 -19.82 -9.02 17.83
CA LEU A 182 -20.98 -8.74 17.00
C LEU A 182 -20.55 -8.92 15.56
N ALA A 183 -20.87 -10.07 14.98
CA ALA A 183 -20.74 -10.31 13.55
C ALA A 183 -21.42 -9.17 12.79
N GLN A 184 -20.63 -8.31 12.14
CA GLN A 184 -21.19 -7.30 11.25
C GLN A 184 -21.62 -7.98 9.95
N ARG A 185 -22.93 -8.03 9.75
CA ARG A 185 -23.53 -8.54 8.52
C ARG A 185 -23.42 -7.44 7.47
N GLY A 186 -22.59 -7.65 6.45
CA GLY A 186 -22.62 -6.78 5.26
C GLY A 186 -24.03 -6.76 4.66
N GLN A 187 -24.38 -5.69 3.94
CA GLN A 187 -25.69 -5.57 3.29
C GLN A 187 -26.00 -6.74 2.34
N ASP A 188 -24.96 -7.44 1.86
CA ASP A 188 -25.03 -8.61 0.97
C ASP A 188 -25.01 -9.96 1.73
N GLY A 189 -25.14 -9.95 3.07
CA GLY A 189 -25.10 -11.16 3.89
C GLY A 189 -23.69 -11.74 4.12
N THR A 190 -22.64 -11.09 3.63
CA THR A 190 -21.24 -11.45 3.92
C THR A 190 -20.93 -11.22 5.39
N ILE A 191 -20.46 -12.25 6.08
CA ILE A 191 -19.99 -12.17 7.46
C ILE A 191 -18.52 -11.76 7.42
N TYR A 192 -18.23 -10.53 7.84
CA TYR A 192 -16.85 -10.16 8.17
C TYR A 192 -16.51 -10.81 9.51
N ARG A 193 -15.53 -11.72 9.52
CA ARG A 193 -14.92 -12.17 10.79
C ARG A 193 -14.09 -11.02 11.33
N ASP A 194 -14.30 -10.70 12.60
CA ASP A 194 -13.45 -9.75 13.33
C ASP A 194 -11.98 -10.12 13.12
N ALA A 195 -11.17 -9.13 12.73
CA ALA A 195 -9.73 -9.32 12.68
C ALA A 195 -9.27 -9.62 14.11
N PRO A 196 -8.43 -10.65 14.34
CA PRO A 196 -7.84 -10.85 15.65
C PRO A 196 -7.05 -9.58 16.00
N LEU A 197 -7.49 -8.86 17.03
CA LEU A 197 -6.75 -7.71 17.56
C LEU A 197 -5.37 -8.23 17.95
N CYS A 198 -4.34 -7.84 17.19
CA CYS A 198 -2.99 -8.36 17.34
C CYS A 198 -2.55 -8.20 18.81
N PRO A 199 -2.17 -9.29 19.52
CA PRO A 199 -1.63 -9.19 20.86
C PRO A 199 -0.17 -8.74 20.74
N LEU A 200 0.06 -7.43 20.63
CA LEU A 200 1.39 -6.89 20.89
C LEU A 200 1.62 -6.94 22.40
N ALA A 201 2.24 -8.05 22.82
CA ALA A 201 2.61 -8.34 24.19
C ALA A 201 3.59 -7.29 24.74
N GLU A 202 3.38 -6.96 26.00
CA GLU A 202 4.23 -6.14 26.86
C GLU A 202 5.70 -6.57 26.75
N ARG A 203 6.56 -5.68 26.26
CA ARG A 203 7.97 -5.66 26.61
C ARG A 203 8.32 -4.29 27.15
N ALA A 204 7.82 -4.01 28.35
CA ALA A 204 8.52 -3.14 29.28
C ALA A 204 9.50 -4.03 30.07
N GLY A 205 10.79 -3.68 30.06
CA GLY A 205 11.85 -4.50 30.62
C GLY A 205 11.84 -4.60 32.15
N ALA A 206 12.36 -5.72 32.65
CA ALA A 206 12.99 -5.81 33.96
C ALA A 206 14.24 -6.70 33.84
N PRO A 207 15.35 -6.39 34.53
CA PRO A 207 16.63 -7.06 34.37
C PRO A 207 16.81 -8.23 35.35
N GLY A 208 17.63 -9.20 34.95
CA GLY A 208 18.31 -10.13 35.85
C GLY A 208 17.62 -11.48 36.02
N GLU A 209 18.24 -12.52 35.46
CA GLU A 209 18.88 -13.58 36.23
C GLU A 209 19.59 -14.55 35.28
N THR A 210 20.90 -14.64 35.45
CA THR A 210 21.79 -15.60 34.79
C THR A 210 21.45 -17.02 35.24
N HIS A 211 21.05 -17.88 34.31
CA HIS A 211 20.96 -19.32 34.55
C HIS A 211 22.06 -20.05 33.78
N VAL A 212 22.99 -20.64 34.53
CA VAL A 212 24.06 -21.53 34.05
C VAL A 212 23.44 -22.91 33.75
N PRO A 213 23.69 -23.54 32.59
CA PRO A 213 23.21 -24.90 32.35
C PRO A 213 24.07 -25.92 33.11
N GLN A 214 23.43 -26.80 33.89
CA GLN A 214 24.06 -28.01 34.45
C GLN A 214 24.15 -29.09 33.35
N GLU A 215 25.36 -29.59 33.12
CA GLU A 215 25.60 -30.78 32.29
C GLU A 215 25.10 -32.07 32.97
N LEU A 216 24.36 -32.88 32.22
CA LEU A 216 23.98 -34.23 32.61
C LEU A 216 25.17 -35.19 32.46
N ARG A 217 25.50 -35.91 33.54
CA ARG A 217 26.30 -37.15 33.50
C ARG A 217 25.39 -38.35 33.26
N SER A 218 25.77 -39.21 32.31
CA SER A 218 25.27 -40.58 32.19
C SER A 218 25.93 -41.48 33.24
N PRO A 219 25.25 -42.54 33.72
CA PRO A 219 25.92 -43.70 34.29
C PRO A 219 25.98 -44.86 33.29
N ASP A 220 26.97 -45.73 33.50
CA ASP A 220 27.26 -46.98 32.81
C ASP A 220 26.09 -48.00 32.81
#